data_AF-A0A1B3IZ20-F1
#
_entry.id   AF-A0A1B3IZ20-F1
#
_cell.length_a   1.000
_cell.length_b   1.000
_cell.length_c   1.000
_cell.angle_alpha   90.00
_cell.angle_beta   90.00
_cell.angle_gamma   90.00
#
_symmetry.space_group_name_H-M   'P 1'
#
loop_
_entity.id
_entity.type
_entity.pdbx_description
1 polymer ?
#
loop_
_entity_poly.entity_id
_entity_poly.type
_entity_poly.pdbx_seq_one_letter_code
_entity_poly.pdbx_strand_id
1 'polypeptide(L)'
;SSMGSALFFLGEYANMILMSGPCTLLSLGGWPPILDLPISKRIPGSIWFSLKVLLFLFLYIWVRAAFPRYRYDQLMGPGRKVFLPLSLARVVPVSGVSVTFRWLP
;
A
#
# COMPACT_ATOMS: atom_id res chain seq x y z
N SER A 1 25.00 -9.61 19.28
CA SER A 1 24.31 -9.50 20.59
C SER A 1 22.82 -9.76 20.37
N SER A 2 22.21 -10.61 21.18
CA SER A 2 20.79 -11.02 21.06
C SER A 2 19.82 -9.82 20.93
N MET A 3 20.10 -8.72 21.63
CA MET A 3 19.32 -7.48 21.56
C MET A 3 19.38 -6.78 20.19
N GLY A 4 20.52 -6.82 19.49
CA GLY A 4 20.65 -6.19 18.18
C GLY A 4 19.82 -6.90 17.10
N SER A 5 19.79 -8.24 17.14
CA SER A 5 18.94 -9.03 16.24
C SER A 5 17.45 -8.82 16.54
N ALA A 6 17.07 -8.72 17.83
CA ALA A 6 15.69 -8.46 18.23
C ALA A 6 15.19 -7.09 17.74
N LEU A 7 15.99 -6.04 17.90
CA LEU A 7 15.67 -4.69 17.40
C LEU A 7 15.60 -4.63 15.88
N PHE A 8 16.45 -5.39 15.18
CA PHE A 8 16.40 -5.48 13.72
C PHE A 8 15.07 -6.08 13.23
N PHE A 9 14.64 -7.23 13.79
CA PHE A 9 13.36 -7.83 13.42
C PHE A 9 12.17 -6.93 13.79
N LEU A 10 12.22 -6.30 14.97
CA LEU A 10 11.19 -5.35 15.38
C LEU A 10 11.09 -4.19 14.38
N GLY A 11 12.23 -3.66 13.92
CA GLY A 11 12.30 -2.62 12.90
C GLY A 11 11.75 -3.05 11.54
N GLU A 12 12.04 -4.27 11.08
CA GLU A 12 11.45 -4.80 9.84
C GLU A 12 9.92 -4.88 9.94
N TYR A 13 9.37 -5.43 11.02
CA TYR A 13 7.92 -5.52 11.20
C TYR A 13 7.26 -4.16 11.40
N ALA A 14 7.91 -3.23 12.11
CA ALA A 14 7.44 -1.86 12.25
C ALA A 14 7.37 -1.15 10.89
N ASN A 15 8.38 -1.34 10.03
CA ASN A 15 8.37 -0.80 8.66
C ASN A 15 7.27 -1.42 7.79
N MET A 16 6.97 -2.72 7.93
CA MET A 16 5.85 -3.34 7.21
C MET A 16 4.51 -2.69 7.57
N ILE A 17 4.26 -2.44 8.86
CA ILE A 17 3.05 -1.76 9.34
C ILE A 17 3.06 -0.31 8.85
N LEU A 18 4.18 0.40 8.98
CA LEU A 18 4.28 1.80 8.58
C LEU A 18 4.02 1.99 7.08
N MET A 19 4.53 1.09 6.22
CA MET A 19 4.31 1.15 4.77
C MET A 19 2.88 0.79 4.36
N SER A 20 2.19 -0.04 5.16
CA SER A 20 0.76 -0.34 4.93
C SER A 20 -0.14 0.86 5.20
N GLY A 21 0.25 1.76 6.11
CA GLY A 21 -0.43 3.01 6.43
C GLY A 21 -0.73 3.88 5.19
N PRO A 22 0.28 4.49 4.55
CA PRO A 22 0.06 5.36 3.39
C PRO A 22 -0.59 4.62 2.22
N CYS A 23 -0.34 3.33 2.03
CA CYS A 23 -1.04 2.53 1.02
C CYS A 23 -2.56 2.53 1.24
N THR A 24 -3.02 2.36 2.48
CA THR A 24 -4.46 2.42 2.80
C THR A 24 -5.04 3.83 2.70
N LEU A 25 -4.29 4.87 3.10
CA LEU A 25 -4.74 6.26 2.98
C LEU A 25 -4.87 6.69 1.51
N LEU A 26 -3.80 6.51 0.73
CA LEU A 26 -3.68 7.06 -0.61
C LEU A 26 -4.43 6.22 -1.65
N SER A 27 -4.53 4.90 -1.46
CA SER A 27 -5.17 4.00 -2.46
C SER A 27 -6.59 3.60 -2.11
N LEU A 28 -6.93 3.42 -0.81
CA LEU A 28 -8.24 2.93 -0.36
C LEU A 28 -9.08 4.02 0.35
N GLY A 29 -8.70 5.29 0.20
CA GLY A 29 -9.44 6.43 0.74
C GLY A 29 -9.36 6.62 2.26
N GLY A 30 -8.57 5.81 2.98
CA GLY A 30 -8.36 5.97 4.43
C GLY A 30 -9.58 5.60 5.28
N TRP A 31 -10.19 6.59 5.93
CA TRP A 31 -11.19 6.45 6.98
C TRP A 31 -12.66 6.24 6.59
N PRO A 32 -13.16 6.62 5.39
CA PRO A 32 -14.55 6.43 5.07
C PRO A 32 -14.85 4.94 4.82
N PRO A 33 -16.09 4.51 5.14
CA PRO A 33 -16.57 3.19 4.81
C PRO A 33 -16.61 3.01 3.29
N ILE A 34 -16.45 1.76 2.84
CA ILE A 34 -16.41 1.41 1.40
C ILE A 34 -17.79 1.56 0.74
N LEU A 35 -18.86 1.40 1.52
CA LEU A 35 -20.25 1.54 1.08
C LEU A 35 -20.98 2.48 2.02
N ASP A 36 -21.73 3.43 1.45
CA ASP A 36 -22.62 4.40 2.12
C ASP A 36 -23.88 3.73 2.71
N LEU A 37 -23.71 2.58 3.38
CA LEU A 37 -24.78 1.91 4.08
C LEU A 37 -24.95 2.51 5.49
N PRO A 38 -26.19 2.66 5.99
CA PRO A 38 -26.46 3.26 7.30
C PRO A 38 -25.83 2.47 8.46
N ILE A 39 -25.65 1.15 8.30
CA ILE A 39 -24.95 0.28 9.27
C ILE A 39 -23.44 0.61 9.33
N SER A 40 -22.84 0.98 8.19
CA SER A 40 -21.42 1.26 8.06
C SER A 40 -21.01 2.58 8.71
N LYS A 41 -21.92 3.55 8.77
CA LYS A 41 -21.75 4.86 9.42
C LYS A 41 -21.75 4.79 10.96
N ARG A 42 -22.28 3.71 11.54
CA ARG A 42 -22.32 3.49 12.99
C ARG A 42 -20.97 3.05 13.56
N ILE A 43 -20.10 2.49 12.71
CA ILE A 43 -18.77 2.03 13.10
C ILE A 43 -17.80 3.22 13.00
N PRO A 44 -17.01 3.53 14.05
CA PRO A 44 -16.03 4.62 13.99
C PRO A 44 -15.01 4.36 12.88
N GLY A 45 -14.69 5.40 12.10
CA GLY A 45 -13.79 5.32 10.93
C GLY A 45 -12.39 4.76 11.23
N SER A 46 -11.94 4.83 12.50
CA SER A 46 -10.69 4.20 12.96
C SER A 46 -10.69 2.68 12.83
N ILE A 47 -11.84 2.03 13.01
CA ILE A 47 -11.96 0.56 12.85
C ILE A 47 -11.84 0.20 11.36
N TRP A 48 -12.44 0.99 10.47
CA TRP A 48 -12.32 0.80 9.03
C TRP A 48 -10.89 0.97 8.54
N PHE A 49 -10.18 1.96 9.08
CA PHE A 49 -8.76 2.14 8.82
C PHE A 49 -7.95 0.91 9.26
N SER A 50 -8.13 0.49 10.51
CA SER A 50 -7.41 -0.67 11.07
C SER A 50 -7.68 -1.95 10.29
N LEU A 51 -8.91 -2.16 9.83
CA LEU A 51 -9.29 -3.31 9.00
C LEU A 51 -8.59 -3.29 7.63
N LYS A 52 -8.54 -2.13 6.97
CA LYS A 52 -7.81 -1.97 5.70
C LYS A 52 -6.32 -2.21 5.88
N VAL A 53 -5.74 -1.72 6.98
CA VAL A 53 -4.33 -1.97 7.33
C VAL A 53 -4.07 -3.46 7.56
N LEU A 54 -4.93 -4.14 8.31
CA LEU A 54 -4.87 -5.59 8.52
C LEU A 54 -4.95 -6.37 7.21
N LEU A 55 -5.78 -5.95 6.26
CA LEU A 55 -5.85 -6.56 4.94
C LEU A 55 -4.53 -6.43 4.18
N PHE A 56 -3.89 -5.26 4.19
CA PHE A 56 -2.56 -5.10 3.59
C PHE A 56 -1.49 -5.92 4.31
N LEU A 57 -1.54 -6.00 5.63
CA LEU A 57 -0.62 -6.82 6.41
C LEU A 57 -0.79 -8.31 6.06
N PHE A 58 -2.02 -8.76 5.92
CA PHE A 58 -2.35 -10.10 5.44
C PHE A 58 -1.80 -10.34 4.03
N LEU A 59 -1.97 -9.38 3.11
CA LEU A 59 -1.38 -9.47 1.76
C LEU A 59 0.15 -9.59 1.80
N TYR A 60 0.83 -8.83 2.67
CA TYR A 60 2.29 -8.95 2.83
C TYR A 60 2.71 -10.37 3.27
N ILE A 61 2.00 -10.94 4.25
CA ILE A 61 2.28 -12.29 4.73
C ILE A 61 1.96 -13.32 3.64
N TRP A 62 0.86 -13.15 2.93
CA TRP A 62 0.44 -14.06 1.86
C TRP A 62 1.41 -14.05 0.68
N VAL A 63 1.83 -12.88 0.21
CA VAL A 63 2.84 -12.74 -0.86
C VAL A 63 4.16 -13.40 -0.44
N ARG A 64 4.58 -13.21 0.81
CA ARG A 64 5.79 -13.85 1.34
C ARG A 64 5.70 -15.38 1.34
N ALA A 65 4.51 -15.93 1.56
CA ALA A 65 4.27 -17.38 1.55
C ALA A 65 4.10 -17.96 0.13
N ALA A 66 3.50 -17.19 -0.79
CA ALA A 66 3.12 -17.66 -2.12
C ALA A 66 4.29 -17.63 -3.13
N PHE A 67 5.21 -16.68 -3.01
CA PHE A 67 6.25 -16.48 -4.02
C PHE A 67 7.64 -17.00 -3.59
N PRO A 68 8.36 -17.72 -4.47
CA PRO A 68 9.77 -18.01 -4.29
C PRO A 68 10.62 -16.73 -4.21
N ARG A 69 11.74 -16.80 -3.50
CA ARG A 69 12.64 -15.66 -3.32
C ARG A 69 13.29 -15.26 -4.65
N TYR A 70 13.18 -13.98 -5.02
CA TYR A 70 13.83 -13.42 -6.21
C TYR A 70 15.30 -13.05 -5.95
N ARG A 71 16.18 -13.26 -6.94
CA ARG A 71 17.60 -12.86 -6.85
C ARG A 71 17.76 -11.36 -7.06
N TYR A 72 18.82 -10.76 -6.52
CA TYR A 72 19.08 -9.31 -6.57
C TYR A 72 19.05 -8.74 -8.01
N ASP A 73 19.69 -9.42 -8.96
CA ASP A 73 19.70 -9.01 -10.38
C ASP A 73 18.29 -8.97 -10.99
N GLN A 74 17.43 -9.90 -10.57
CA GLN A 74 16.04 -10.00 -11.01
C GLN A 74 15.12 -9.05 -10.27
N LEU A 75 15.54 -8.44 -9.16
CA LEU A 75 14.78 -7.41 -8.46
C LEU A 75 15.06 -6.02 -9.07
N MET A 76 16.33 -5.75 -9.39
CA MET A 76 16.75 -4.44 -9.89
C MET A 76 16.30 -4.19 -11.33
N GLY A 77 16.19 -5.26 -12.12
CA GLY A 77 15.66 -5.22 -13.49
C GLY A 77 14.22 -4.69 -13.55
N PRO A 78 13.21 -5.38 -12.97
CA PRO A 78 11.82 -4.95 -12.96
C PRO A 78 11.62 -3.59 -12.27
N GLY A 79 12.37 -3.32 -11.20
CA GLY A 79 12.40 -2.01 -10.54
C GLY A 79 12.55 -0.86 -11.52
N ARG A 80 13.63 -0.88 -12.30
CA ARG A 80 13.93 0.20 -13.25
C ARG A 80 13.20 0.07 -14.58
N LYS A 81 12.99 -1.15 -15.08
CA LYS A 81 12.46 -1.38 -16.43
C LYS A 81 10.95 -1.49 -16.50
N VAL A 82 10.27 -1.81 -15.40
CA VAL A 82 8.83 -2.03 -15.39
C VAL A 82 8.13 -1.01 -14.48
N PHE A 83 8.53 -0.90 -13.22
CA PHE A 83 7.82 -0.02 -12.27
C PHE A 83 8.00 1.46 -12.59
N LEU A 84 9.21 1.88 -12.97
CA LEU A 84 9.46 3.28 -13.33
C LEU A 84 8.66 3.76 -14.55
N PRO A 85 8.69 3.07 -15.72
CA PRO A 85 7.87 3.49 -16.86
C PRO A 85 6.37 3.33 -16.58
N LEU A 86 5.96 2.34 -15.79
CA LEU A 86 4.55 2.17 -15.43
C LEU A 86 4.04 3.33 -14.57
N SER A 87 4.84 3.82 -13.62
CA SER A 87 4.48 4.99 -12.80
C SER A 87 4.30 6.23 -13.67
N LEU A 88 5.26 6.51 -14.57
CA LEU A 88 5.17 7.63 -15.52
C LEU A 88 3.95 7.49 -16.45
N ALA A 89 3.71 6.27 -16.95
CA ALA A 89 2.57 5.97 -17.80
C ALA A 89 1.22 6.11 -17.08
N ARG A 90 1.17 6.13 -15.74
CA ARG A 90 -0.06 6.46 -15.00
C ARG A 90 -0.21 7.95 -14.75
N VAL A 91 0.89 8.64 -14.45
CA VAL A 91 0.87 10.09 -14.16
C VAL A 91 0.43 10.90 -15.38
N VAL A 92 0.99 10.61 -16.57
CA VAL A 92 0.73 11.38 -17.80
C VAL A 92 -0.75 11.34 -18.23
N PRO A 93 -1.43 10.18 -18.34
CA PRO A 93 -2.84 10.15 -18.71
C PRO A 93 -3.75 10.66 -17.59
N VAL A 94 -3.45 10.39 -16.31
CA VAL A 94 -4.24 10.95 -15.19
C VAL A 94 -4.21 12.48 -15.23
N SER A 95 -3.04 13.09 -15.42
CA SER A 95 -2.95 14.55 -15.52
C SER A 95 -3.62 15.07 -16.79
N GLY A 96 -3.40 14.43 -17.94
CA GLY A 96 -3.99 14.83 -19.23
C GLY A 96 -5.54 14.79 -19.21
N VAL A 97 -6.13 13.72 -18.69
CA VAL A 97 -7.58 13.59 -18.55
C VAL A 97 -8.11 14.65 -17.58
N SER A 98 -7.50 14.81 -16.42
CA SER A 98 -8.00 15.74 -15.39
C SER A 98 -8.00 17.20 -15.89
N VAL A 99 -6.98 17.60 -16.67
CA VAL A 99 -6.91 18.92 -17.31
C VAL A 99 -7.94 19.08 -18.43
N THR A 100 -8.07 18.09 -19.32
CA THR A 100 -8.97 18.15 -20.49
C THR A 100 -10.42 18.34 -20.07
N PHE A 101 -10.86 17.60 -19.04
CA PHE A 101 -12.23 17.67 -18.58
C PHE A 101 -12.45 18.76 -17.51
N ARG A 102 -11.42 19.53 -17.11
CA ARG A 102 -11.45 20.50 -15.99
C ARG A 102 -11.97 19.88 -14.66
N TRP A 103 -11.51 18.68 -14.32
CA TRP A 103 -11.82 18.01 -13.04
C TRP A 103 -10.79 18.33 -11.96
N LEU A 104 -9.82 19.20 -12.24
CA LEU A 104 -9.00 19.77 -11.19
C LEU A 104 -9.90 20.61 -10.27
N PRO A 105 -9.88 20.38 -8.95
CA PRO A 105 -10.55 21.24 -7.99
C PRO A 105 -9.96 22.66 -7.98
#